data_AF-A0A7K2MIK9-F1
#
_entry.id   AF-A0A7K2MIK9-F1
#
_cell.length_a   1.000
_cell.length_b   1.000
_cell.length_c   1.000
_cell.angle_alpha   90.00
_cell.angle_beta   90.00
_cell.angle_gamma   90.00
#
_symmetry.space_group_name_H-M   'P 1'
#
loop_
_entity.id
_entity.type
_entity.pdbx_description
1 polymer ?
#
loop_
_entity_poly.entity_id
_entity_poly.type
_entity_poly.pdbx_seq_one_letter_code
_entity_poly.pdbx_strand_id
1 'polypeptide(L)'
;MFPRALAIGTPAQHKATEAPVTSTSASGLARLNALEESSARAELHEACASTAWARHLLAARPFATPEDLYAASDAAMARLSAEDLAEAMAGHPPIGRPKPGDPASSREQAGMAGAGEDLKAEMLELNLAYQEKFGHVFLICATGRTGEQMRDAALERIGNSPEQEREIVRTELGKINRIRLNRLVEQDA
;
A
#
# COMPACT_ATOMS: atom_id res chain seq x y z
N MET A 1 3.33 -80.16 9.75
CA MET A 1 4.18 -80.12 8.53
C MET A 1 3.97 -78.76 7.88
N PHE A 2 4.93 -77.84 8.00
CA PHE A 2 4.97 -76.55 7.28
C PHE A 2 5.48 -76.80 5.84
N PRO A 3 5.19 -75.96 4.81
CA PRO A 3 5.50 -74.51 4.83
C PRO A 3 4.60 -73.52 4.02
N ARG A 4 4.79 -72.23 4.35
CA ARG A 4 4.90 -70.96 3.55
C ARG A 4 4.09 -70.84 2.24
N ALA A 5 3.44 -69.71 1.93
CA ALA A 5 4.11 -68.42 1.74
C ALA A 5 3.16 -67.19 1.78
N LEU A 6 3.81 -66.02 1.91
CA LEU A 6 3.30 -64.66 2.02
C LEU A 6 2.61 -64.13 0.74
N ALA A 7 1.62 -63.26 0.93
CA ALA A 7 1.35 -62.09 0.08
C ALA A 7 0.85 -60.97 1.02
N ILE A 8 1.76 -60.15 1.57
CA ILE A 8 2.11 -58.79 1.10
C ILE A 8 0.88 -57.94 0.79
N GLY A 9 0.65 -56.95 1.64
CA GLY A 9 -0.48 -56.04 1.58
C GLY A 9 -0.30 -54.89 0.59
N THR A 10 -1.40 -54.17 0.38
CA THR A 10 -1.39 -52.86 -0.25
C THR A 10 -2.20 -51.92 0.63
N PRO A 11 -1.60 -50.89 1.24
CA PRO A 11 -2.35 -49.83 1.88
C PRO A 11 -2.86 -48.84 0.82
N ALA A 12 -3.98 -48.22 1.15
CA ALA A 12 -4.67 -47.21 0.35
C ALA A 12 -3.75 -46.04 -0.04
N GLN A 13 -3.97 -45.50 -1.24
CA GLN A 13 -3.60 -44.13 -1.57
C GLN A 13 -4.83 -43.43 -2.12
N HIS A 14 -5.55 -42.74 -1.23
CA HIS A 14 -6.38 -41.62 -1.63
C HIS A 14 -5.43 -40.54 -2.11
N LYS A 15 -5.33 -40.38 -3.43
CA LYS A 15 -4.61 -39.25 -4.03
C LYS A 15 -5.46 -38.01 -3.78
N ALA A 16 -5.13 -37.27 -2.73
CA ALA A 16 -5.60 -35.91 -2.56
C ALA A 16 -5.08 -35.11 -3.77
N THR A 17 -5.99 -34.73 -4.66
CA THR A 17 -5.71 -33.74 -5.69
C THR A 17 -5.65 -32.40 -4.98
N GLU A 18 -4.46 -31.99 -4.56
CA GLU A 18 -4.19 -30.60 -4.23
C GLU A 18 -4.41 -29.77 -5.51
N ALA A 19 -5.32 -28.80 -5.42
CA ALA A 19 -5.51 -27.78 -6.42
C ALA A 19 -4.21 -26.95 -6.53
N PRO A 20 -3.85 -26.43 -7.72
CA PRO A 20 -2.67 -25.59 -7.85
C PRO A 20 -2.95 -24.28 -7.08
N VAL A 21 -2.21 -24.05 -6.01
CA VAL A 21 -2.12 -22.72 -5.37
C VAL A 21 -1.41 -21.79 -6.36
N THR A 22 -2.17 -20.81 -6.86
CA THR A 22 -1.77 -19.85 -7.88
C THR A 22 -0.59 -18.99 -7.43
N SER A 23 0.53 -19.10 -8.16
CA SER A 23 1.80 -18.38 -8.00
C SER A 23 1.76 -16.97 -8.61
N THR A 24 0.74 -16.17 -8.28
CA THR A 24 0.56 -14.82 -8.86
C THR A 24 1.49 -13.79 -8.17
N SER A 25 1.79 -13.95 -6.88
CA SER A 25 2.66 -13.00 -6.15
C SER A 25 4.14 -13.06 -6.56
N ALA A 26 4.58 -14.18 -7.14
CA ALA A 26 5.97 -14.38 -7.55
C ALA A 26 6.30 -13.67 -8.88
N SER A 27 5.31 -13.40 -9.75
CA SER A 27 5.54 -12.80 -11.07
C SER A 27 5.84 -11.29 -10.96
N GLY A 28 5.07 -10.53 -10.17
CA GLY A 28 5.27 -9.09 -9.98
C GLY A 28 6.55 -8.74 -9.23
N LEU A 29 6.87 -9.47 -8.15
CA LEU A 29 8.12 -9.25 -7.40
C LEU A 29 9.36 -9.59 -8.24
N ALA A 30 9.33 -10.72 -8.95
CA ALA A 30 10.42 -11.11 -9.84
C ALA A 30 10.62 -10.07 -10.96
N ARG A 31 9.52 -9.55 -11.54
CA ARG A 31 9.56 -8.45 -12.51
C ARG A 31 10.26 -7.23 -11.92
N LEU A 32 9.81 -6.72 -10.77
CA LEU A 32 10.41 -5.57 -10.09
C LEU A 32 11.92 -5.75 -9.84
N ASN A 33 12.34 -6.95 -9.42
CA ASN A 33 13.75 -7.27 -9.21
C ASN A 33 14.58 -7.26 -10.50
N ALA A 34 13.97 -7.65 -11.63
CA ALA A 34 14.65 -7.76 -12.93
C ALA A 34 14.64 -6.46 -13.76
N LEU A 35 13.76 -5.50 -13.44
CA LEU A 35 13.68 -4.22 -14.16
C LEU A 35 14.97 -3.42 -14.09
N GLU A 36 15.31 -2.77 -15.21
CA GLU A 36 16.31 -1.70 -15.23
C GLU A 36 15.97 -0.62 -14.18
N GLU A 37 16.99 0.02 -13.63
CA GLU A 37 16.83 0.95 -12.51
C GLU A 37 15.86 2.09 -12.81
N SER A 38 15.86 2.63 -14.04
CA SER A 38 14.95 3.69 -14.47
C SER A 38 13.49 3.24 -14.49
N SER A 39 13.21 2.04 -15.00
CA SER A 39 11.87 1.46 -15.03
C SER A 39 11.38 1.08 -13.62
N ALA A 40 12.23 0.47 -12.80
CA ALA A 40 11.90 0.16 -11.41
C ALA A 40 11.64 1.44 -10.61
N ARG A 41 12.42 2.51 -10.85
CA ARG A 41 12.19 3.82 -10.24
C ARG A 41 10.81 4.35 -10.60
N ALA A 42 10.41 4.28 -11.87
CA ALA A 42 9.10 4.74 -12.31
C ALA A 42 7.96 3.97 -11.62
N GLU A 43 8.03 2.63 -11.55
CA GLU A 43 7.02 1.83 -10.84
C GLU A 43 6.94 2.17 -9.35
N LEU A 44 8.09 2.39 -8.69
CA LEU A 44 8.12 2.80 -7.29
C LEU A 44 7.57 4.21 -7.07
N HIS A 45 7.80 5.14 -8.00
CA HIS A 45 7.25 6.50 -7.92
C HIS A 45 5.72 6.54 -8.06
N GLU A 46 5.13 5.61 -8.81
CA GLU A 46 3.67 5.44 -8.84
C GLU A 46 3.12 4.98 -7.47
N ALA A 47 3.91 4.23 -6.69
CA ALA A 47 3.54 3.85 -5.33
C ALA A 47 3.69 5.03 -4.36
N CYS A 48 4.82 5.74 -4.39
CA CYS A 48 5.12 6.85 -3.50
C CYS A 48 5.94 7.92 -4.24
N ALA A 49 5.49 9.18 -4.19
CA ALA A 49 6.14 10.27 -4.91
C ALA A 49 7.54 10.63 -4.39
N SER A 50 7.92 10.19 -3.18
CA SER A 50 9.23 10.51 -2.61
C SER A 50 10.38 9.85 -3.37
N THR A 51 11.26 10.70 -3.91
CA THR A 51 12.48 10.29 -4.60
C THR A 51 13.44 9.56 -3.67
N ALA A 52 13.56 10.04 -2.42
CA ALA A 52 14.40 9.41 -1.41
C ALA A 52 13.90 8.00 -1.04
N TRP A 53 12.57 7.84 -0.88
CA TRP A 53 11.97 6.53 -0.62
C TRP A 53 12.27 5.55 -1.76
N ALA A 54 12.01 5.93 -3.02
CA ALA A 54 12.27 5.07 -4.18
C ALA A 54 13.75 4.67 -4.27
N ARG A 55 14.68 5.61 -4.03
CA ARG A 55 16.12 5.35 -4.00
C ARG A 55 16.50 4.31 -2.95
N HIS A 56 15.89 4.33 -1.77
CA HIS A 56 16.16 3.33 -0.73
C HIS A 56 15.72 1.92 -1.15
N LEU A 57 14.56 1.77 -1.77
CA LEU A 57 14.09 0.47 -2.25
C LEU A 57 14.94 -0.04 -3.42
N LEU A 58 15.30 0.84 -4.36
CA LEU A 58 16.16 0.47 -5.50
C LEU A 58 17.50 -0.10 -5.03
N ALA A 59 18.12 0.53 -4.03
CA ALA A 59 19.38 0.09 -3.45
C ALA A 59 19.26 -1.21 -2.62
N ALA A 60 18.05 -1.57 -2.19
CA ALA A 60 17.78 -2.77 -1.42
C ALA A 60 17.40 -3.99 -2.28
N ARG A 61 17.19 -3.80 -3.60
CA ARG A 61 16.95 -4.91 -4.53
C ARG A 61 18.22 -5.80 -4.66
N PRO A 62 18.05 -7.12 -4.92
CA PRO A 62 16.78 -7.83 -5.08
C PRO A 62 16.15 -8.23 -3.73
N PHE A 63 14.82 -8.27 -3.70
CA PHE A 63 14.05 -8.78 -2.55
C PHE A 63 13.74 -10.26 -2.72
N ALA A 64 13.92 -11.07 -1.66
CA ALA A 64 13.65 -12.50 -1.72
C ALA A 64 12.14 -12.81 -1.61
N THR A 65 11.42 -12.03 -0.81
CA THR A 65 9.98 -12.17 -0.58
C THR A 65 9.25 -10.83 -0.64
N PRO A 66 7.92 -10.81 -0.86
CA PRO A 66 7.13 -9.58 -0.75
C PRO A 66 7.27 -8.92 0.63
N GLU A 67 7.39 -9.72 1.68
CA GLU A 67 7.58 -9.27 3.06
C GLU A 67 8.90 -8.49 3.23
N ASP A 68 9.98 -8.91 2.55
CA ASP A 68 11.25 -8.17 2.55
C ASP A 68 11.09 -6.79 1.88
N LEU A 69 10.35 -6.72 0.77
CA LEU A 69 10.01 -5.47 0.09
C LEU A 69 9.19 -4.54 0.99
N TYR A 70 8.18 -5.07 1.70
CA TYR A 70 7.35 -4.28 2.60
C TYR A 70 8.14 -3.79 3.82
N ALA A 71 9.01 -4.63 4.38
CA ALA A 71 9.89 -4.24 5.48
C ALA A 71 10.89 -3.15 5.05
N ALA A 72 11.48 -3.26 3.85
CA ALA A 72 12.33 -2.23 3.28
C ALA A 72 11.57 -0.91 3.03
N SER A 73 10.33 -1.00 2.55
CA SER A 73 9.42 0.14 2.39
C SER A 73 9.16 0.90 3.69
N ASP A 74 8.83 0.17 4.75
CA ASP A 74 8.58 0.78 6.05
C ASP A 74 9.85 1.41 6.63
N ALA A 75 10.99 0.72 6.51
CA ALA A 75 12.28 1.24 6.95
C ALA A 75 12.70 2.50 6.17
N ALA A 76 12.42 2.56 4.87
CA ALA A 76 12.65 3.74 4.05
C ALA A 76 11.73 4.90 4.47
N MET A 77 10.44 4.62 4.71
CA MET A 77 9.46 5.61 5.16
C MET A 77 9.84 6.20 6.53
N ALA A 78 10.33 5.35 7.46
CA ALA A 78 10.81 5.78 8.76
C ALA A 78 12.02 6.73 8.71
N ARG A 79 12.84 6.66 7.65
CA ARG A 79 14.06 7.45 7.48
C ARG A 79 13.84 8.80 6.78
N LEU A 80 12.67 9.01 6.17
CA LEU A 80 12.41 10.22 5.39
C LEU A 80 12.54 11.47 6.26
N SER A 81 13.26 12.47 5.76
CA SER A 81 13.27 13.80 6.35
C SER A 81 11.89 14.46 6.22
N ALA A 82 11.73 15.64 6.83
CA ALA A 82 10.49 16.40 6.67
C ALA A 82 10.25 16.81 5.20
N GLU A 83 11.31 17.12 4.44
CA GLU A 83 11.23 17.48 3.03
C GLU A 83 10.84 16.29 2.16
N ASP A 84 11.48 15.13 2.38
CA ASP A 84 11.15 13.90 1.66
C ASP A 84 9.69 13.47 1.92
N LEU A 85 9.20 13.69 3.14
CA LEU A 85 7.82 13.40 3.52
C LEU A 85 6.84 14.39 2.86
N ALA A 86 7.22 15.66 2.74
CA ALA A 86 6.44 16.66 2.01
C ALA A 86 6.35 16.32 0.51
N GLU A 87 7.44 15.86 -0.10
CA GLU A 87 7.45 15.34 -1.47
C GLU A 87 6.50 14.14 -1.61
N ALA A 88 6.56 13.19 -0.67
CA ALA A 88 5.62 12.05 -0.65
C ALA A 88 4.17 12.53 -0.63
N MET A 89 3.82 13.45 0.28
CA MET A 89 2.47 13.99 0.44
C MET A 89 1.97 14.74 -0.80
N ALA A 90 2.85 15.48 -1.49
CA ALA A 90 2.48 16.25 -2.69
C ALA A 90 1.96 15.37 -3.84
N GLY A 91 2.27 14.07 -3.83
CA GLY A 91 1.72 13.10 -4.78
C GLY A 91 0.28 12.66 -4.51
N HIS A 92 -0.34 13.08 -3.40
CA HIS A 92 -1.67 12.61 -3.01
C HIS A 92 -2.78 13.63 -3.28
N PRO A 93 -3.87 13.21 -3.94
CA PRO A 93 -5.04 14.06 -4.08
C PRO A 93 -5.83 14.17 -2.76
N PRO A 94 -6.55 15.29 -2.52
CA PRO A 94 -7.41 15.45 -1.34
C PRO A 94 -8.49 14.37 -1.24
N ILE A 95 -8.88 13.99 -0.02
CA ILE A 95 -9.97 13.04 0.21
C ILE A 95 -11.27 13.58 -0.40
N GLY A 96 -11.95 12.76 -1.21
CA GLY A 96 -13.18 13.11 -1.91
C GLY A 96 -12.96 13.80 -3.27
N ARG A 97 -11.70 13.97 -3.68
CA ARG A 97 -11.33 14.51 -4.99
C ARG A 97 -10.26 13.63 -5.64
N PRO A 98 -10.59 12.38 -6.02
CA PRO A 98 -9.62 11.47 -6.60
C PRO A 98 -8.99 12.07 -7.86
N LYS A 99 -7.73 11.70 -8.14
CA LYS A 99 -6.99 12.19 -9.31
C LYS A 99 -7.73 11.76 -10.59
N PRO A 100 -8.13 12.69 -11.48
CA PRO A 100 -8.82 12.34 -12.72
C PRO A 100 -8.00 11.38 -13.57
N GLY A 101 -8.62 10.30 -14.05
CA GLY A 101 -7.96 9.28 -14.86
C GLY A 101 -7.06 8.32 -14.08
N ASP A 102 -7.07 8.37 -12.74
CA ASP A 102 -6.33 7.43 -11.87
C ASP A 102 -7.30 6.47 -11.14
N PRO A 103 -7.42 5.21 -11.62
CA PRO A 103 -8.24 4.20 -10.99
C PRO A 103 -7.78 3.82 -9.59
N ALA A 104 -6.48 3.93 -9.27
CA ALA A 104 -5.98 3.60 -7.94
C ALA A 104 -6.45 4.65 -6.93
N SER A 105 -6.33 5.93 -7.26
CA SER A 105 -6.84 7.04 -6.45
C SER A 105 -8.35 6.90 -6.19
N SER A 106 -9.13 6.57 -7.22
CA SER A 106 -10.58 6.35 -7.08
C SER A 106 -10.92 5.16 -6.18
N ARG A 107 -10.22 4.03 -6.33
CA ARG A 107 -10.42 2.84 -5.49
C ARG A 107 -10.05 3.08 -4.03
N GLU A 108 -8.94 3.77 -3.77
CA GLU A 108 -8.45 4.02 -2.41
C GLU A 108 -9.42 4.86 -1.58
N GLN A 109 -10.12 5.80 -2.22
CA GLN A 109 -11.07 6.71 -1.56
C GLN A 109 -12.53 6.34 -1.81
N ALA A 110 -12.83 5.10 -2.21
CA ALA A 110 -14.17 4.67 -2.63
C ALA A 110 -15.27 4.91 -1.57
N GLY A 111 -14.91 4.90 -0.28
CA GLY A 111 -15.85 5.22 0.80
C GLY A 111 -16.40 6.64 0.78
N MET A 112 -15.75 7.57 0.05
CA MET A 112 -16.25 8.93 -0.16
C MET A 112 -17.12 9.05 -1.43
N ALA A 113 -17.06 8.09 -2.35
CA ALA A 113 -17.82 8.16 -3.60
C ALA A 113 -19.34 8.11 -3.35
N GLY A 114 -19.77 7.32 -2.36
CA GLY A 114 -21.17 7.18 -1.95
C GLY A 114 -21.62 8.14 -0.85
N ALA A 115 -20.75 9.04 -0.39
CA ALA A 115 -21.10 10.01 0.66
C ALA A 115 -22.16 11.01 0.17
N GLY A 116 -23.01 11.46 1.10
CA GLY A 116 -23.95 12.55 0.84
C GLY A 116 -23.24 13.88 0.55
N GLU A 117 -23.92 14.80 -0.13
CA GLU A 117 -23.34 16.09 -0.52
C GLU A 117 -22.90 16.93 0.68
N ASP A 118 -23.63 16.88 1.80
CA ASP A 118 -23.25 17.60 3.04
C ASP A 118 -21.91 17.09 3.59
N LEU A 119 -21.69 15.77 3.61
CA LEU A 119 -20.43 15.17 4.07
C LEU A 119 -19.27 15.49 3.11
N LYS A 120 -19.52 15.55 1.80
CA LYS A 120 -18.50 15.97 0.83
C LYS A 120 -18.13 17.44 0.99
N ALA A 121 -19.12 18.30 1.26
CA ALA A 121 -18.89 19.72 1.54
C ALA A 121 -18.09 19.90 2.83
N GLU A 122 -18.45 19.20 3.90
CA GLU A 122 -17.71 19.20 5.16
C GLU A 122 -16.26 18.71 4.97
N MET A 123 -16.04 17.63 4.22
CA MET A 123 -14.67 17.19 3.92
C MET A 123 -13.87 18.16 3.05
N LEU A 124 -14.53 18.92 2.18
CA LEU A 124 -13.85 19.99 1.45
C LEU A 124 -13.35 21.08 2.40
N GLU A 125 -14.19 21.54 3.31
CA GLU A 125 -13.82 22.53 4.33
C GLU A 125 -12.69 22.02 5.22
N LEU A 126 -12.77 20.76 5.66
CA LEU A 126 -11.72 20.14 6.46
C LEU A 126 -10.39 20.03 5.71
N ASN A 127 -10.41 19.67 4.42
CA ASN A 127 -9.19 19.65 3.60
C ASN A 127 -8.55 21.03 3.47
N LEU A 128 -9.36 22.09 3.30
CA LEU A 128 -8.87 23.47 3.22
C LEU A 128 -8.24 23.93 4.55
N ALA A 129 -8.91 23.66 5.68
CA ALA A 129 -8.38 23.94 7.01
C ALA A 129 -7.08 23.17 7.29
N TYR A 130 -6.98 21.92 6.82
CA TYR A 130 -5.76 21.12 6.90
C TYR A 130 -4.60 21.75 6.15
N GLN A 131 -4.85 22.19 4.91
CA GLN A 131 -3.84 22.84 4.09
C GLN A 131 -3.38 24.16 4.72
N GLU A 132 -4.30 24.97 5.24
CA GLU A 132 -3.96 26.21 5.93
C GLU A 132 -3.10 25.97 7.17
N LYS A 133 -3.45 24.97 7.99
CA LYS A 133 -2.76 24.69 9.25
C LYS A 133 -1.41 24.00 9.07
N PHE A 134 -1.36 22.96 8.22
CA PHE A 134 -0.20 22.07 8.12
C PHE A 134 0.59 22.21 6.81
N GLY A 135 0.07 22.94 5.82
CA GLY A 135 0.71 23.12 4.51
C GLY A 135 0.59 21.92 3.57
N HIS A 136 -0.27 20.94 3.90
CA HIS A 136 -0.49 19.74 3.08
C HIS A 136 -1.94 19.26 3.17
N VAL A 137 -2.34 18.37 2.26
CA VAL A 137 -3.67 17.73 2.27
C VAL A 137 -3.87 16.89 3.53
N PHE A 138 -5.12 16.67 3.94
CA PHE A 138 -5.42 15.62 4.91
C PHE A 138 -5.07 14.26 4.30
N LEU A 139 -4.08 13.58 4.89
CA LEU A 139 -3.64 12.27 4.43
C LEU A 139 -4.08 11.17 5.40
N ILE A 140 -4.72 10.14 4.87
CA ILE A 140 -5.07 8.93 5.59
C ILE A 140 -5.07 7.74 4.62
N CYS A 141 -4.73 6.55 5.11
CA CYS A 141 -5.02 5.30 4.43
C CYS A 141 -6.54 5.09 4.39
N ALA A 142 -7.14 5.56 3.29
CA ALA A 142 -8.59 5.58 3.07
C ALA A 142 -9.19 4.20 2.71
N THR A 143 -8.36 3.24 2.28
CA THR A 143 -8.84 1.92 1.86
C THR A 143 -9.60 1.23 2.99
N GLY A 144 -10.85 0.85 2.73
CA GLY A 144 -11.72 0.19 3.70
C GLY A 144 -12.43 1.13 4.68
N ARG A 145 -12.23 2.45 4.60
CA ARG A 145 -12.92 3.43 5.46
C ARG A 145 -14.16 4.00 4.80
N THR A 146 -15.18 4.33 5.60
CA THR A 146 -16.33 5.14 5.15
C THR A 146 -15.97 6.63 5.10
N GLY A 147 -16.82 7.43 4.43
CA GLY A 147 -16.66 8.89 4.41
C GLY A 147 -16.68 9.50 5.81
N GLU A 148 -17.59 9.05 6.68
CA GLU A 148 -17.71 9.51 8.06
C GLU A 148 -16.46 9.19 8.87
N GLN A 149 -15.90 7.98 8.73
CA GLN A 149 -14.66 7.60 9.41
C GLN A 149 -13.46 8.45 8.96
N MET A 150 -13.42 8.86 7.68
CA MET A 150 -12.38 9.77 7.18
C MET A 150 -12.57 11.19 7.73
N ARG A 151 -13.81 11.68 7.79
CA ARG A 151 -14.16 12.96 8.41
C ARG A 151 -13.83 13.00 9.89
N ASP A 152 -14.26 12.00 10.65
CA ASP A 152 -14.05 11.95 12.10
C ASP A 152 -12.54 11.92 12.41
N ALA A 153 -11.76 11.19 11.62
CA ALA A 153 -10.29 11.21 11.73
C ALA A 153 -9.69 12.59 11.40
N ALA A 154 -10.22 13.32 10.41
CA ALA A 154 -9.77 14.67 10.10
C ALA A 154 -10.11 15.65 11.25
N LEU A 155 -11.32 15.56 11.82
CA LEU A 155 -11.77 16.36 12.96
C LEU A 155 -10.95 16.10 14.22
N GLU A 156 -10.59 14.85 14.48
CA GLU A 156 -9.72 14.50 15.61
C GLU A 156 -8.31 15.09 15.43
N ARG A 157 -7.75 14.92 14.22
CA ARG A 157 -6.34 15.22 13.96
C ARG A 157 -6.07 16.69 13.64
N ILE A 158 -7.06 17.47 13.21
CA ILE A 158 -6.89 18.91 12.96
C ILE A 158 -6.46 19.65 14.23
N GLY A 159 -6.71 19.13 15.42
CA GLY A 159 -6.26 19.68 16.71
C GLY A 159 -4.77 19.47 17.02
N ASN A 160 -4.08 18.57 16.31
CA ASN A 160 -2.70 18.17 16.62
C ASN A 160 -1.68 19.31 16.43
N SER A 161 -0.51 19.16 17.07
CA SER A 161 0.66 19.94 16.68
C SER A 161 1.21 19.47 15.32
N PRO A 162 1.91 20.32 14.56
CA PRO A 162 2.53 19.92 13.31
C PRO A 162 3.46 18.71 13.44
N GLU A 163 4.22 18.61 14.54
CA GLU A 163 5.16 17.50 14.77
C GLU A 163 4.43 16.18 14.99
N GLN A 164 3.35 16.19 15.77
CA GLN A 164 2.54 15.00 16.01
C GLN A 164 1.84 14.55 14.73
N GLU A 165 1.26 15.50 13.99
CA GLU A 165 0.57 15.20 12.74
C GLU A 165 1.51 14.63 11.68
N ARG A 166 2.75 15.13 11.63
CA ARG A 166 3.77 14.61 10.72
C ARG A 166 4.07 13.13 10.94
N GLU A 167 4.17 12.68 12.20
CA GLU A 167 4.44 11.27 12.49
C GLU A 167 3.22 10.37 12.24
N ILE A 168 2.00 10.90 12.42
CA ILE A 168 0.77 10.22 12.01
C ILE A 168 0.76 10.05 10.48
N VAL A 169 1.05 11.13 9.74
CA VAL A 169 1.11 11.09 8.27
C VAL A 169 2.16 10.10 7.78
N ARG A 170 3.35 10.05 8.38
CA ARG A 170 4.36 9.03 8.07
C ARG A 170 3.82 7.61 8.22
N THR A 171 3.07 7.36 9.29
CA THR A 171 2.43 6.06 9.55
C THR A 171 1.36 5.75 8.49
N GLU A 172 0.55 6.73 8.11
CA GLU A 172 -0.48 6.56 7.08
C GLU A 172 0.15 6.32 5.69
N LEU A 173 1.24 7.00 5.34
CA LEU A 173 2.00 6.75 4.11
C LEU A 173 2.56 5.32 4.07
N GLY A 174 3.09 4.80 5.19
CA GLY A 174 3.53 3.41 5.28
C GLY A 174 2.42 2.42 4.93
N LYS A 175 1.21 2.64 5.46
CA LYS A 175 0.03 1.80 5.15
C LYS A 175 -0.35 1.89 3.67
N ILE A 176 -0.40 3.10 3.11
CA ILE A 176 -0.72 3.32 1.69
C ILE A 176 0.31 2.65 0.78
N ASN A 177 1.60 2.83 1.07
CA ASN A 177 2.69 2.23 0.31
C ASN A 177 2.60 0.70 0.32
N ARG A 178 2.32 0.08 1.48
CA ARG A 178 2.10 -1.38 1.57
C ARG A 178 0.97 -1.86 0.67
N ILE A 179 -0.17 -1.16 0.65
CA ILE A 179 -1.31 -1.51 -0.23
C ILE A 179 -0.91 -1.41 -1.70
N ARG A 180 -0.20 -0.34 -2.08
CA ARG A 180 0.23 -0.11 -3.47
C ARG A 180 1.30 -1.11 -3.92
N LEU A 181 2.28 -1.40 -3.07
CA LEU A 181 3.29 -2.42 -3.33
C LEU A 181 2.68 -3.82 -3.42
N ASN A 182 1.69 -4.14 -2.58
CA ASN A 182 0.99 -5.42 -2.68
C ASN A 182 0.31 -5.59 -4.05
N ARG A 183 -0.35 -4.53 -4.55
CA ARG A 183 -0.92 -4.55 -5.90
C ARG A 183 0.16 -4.73 -6.98
N LEU A 184 1.32 -4.09 -6.83
CA LEU A 184 2.44 -4.24 -7.76
C LEU A 184 2.96 -5.69 -7.79
N VAL A 185 3.07 -6.32 -6.61
CA VAL A 185 3.50 -7.72 -6.46
C VAL A 185 2.46 -8.70 -7.01
N GLU A 186 1.17 -8.41 -6.88
CA GLU A 186 0.06 -9.20 -7.40
C GLU A 186 -0.20 -9.03 -8.90
N GLN A 187 0.41 -8.03 -9.54
CA GLN A 187 0.27 -7.83 -10.99
C GLN A 187 1.10 -8.87 -11.74
N ASP A 188 0.41 -9.68 -12.57
CA ASP A 188 1.06 -10.56 -13.53
C ASP A 188 1.95 -9.79 -14.52
N ALA A 189 3.03 -10.45 -14.96
CA ALA A 189 3.98 -9.92 -15.94
C ALA A 189 3.45 -9.97 -17.38
#